data_AF-A0A9P8Q9U5-F1
#
_entry.id   AF-A0A9P8Q9U5-F1
#
_cell.length_a   1.000
_cell.length_b   1.000
_cell.length_c   1.000
_cell.angle_alpha   90.00
_cell.angle_beta   90.00
_cell.angle_gamma   90.00
#
_symmetry.space_group_name_H-M   'P 1'
#
loop_
_entity.id
_entity.type
_entity.pdbx_description
1 polymer ?
#
loop_
_entity_poly.entity_id
_entity_poly.type
_entity_poly.pdbx_seq_one_letter_code
_entity_poly.pdbx_strand_id
1 'polypeptide(L)' 'VHIKDSLDNTFVTRLGNVFVIGEPGKPYISLPKGKGIKLSISEERDRRRAQHGL' A
#
# COMPACT_ATOMS: atom_id res chain seq x y z
N VAL A 1 7.72 14.23 -4.78
CA VAL A 1 7.58 13.91 -3.34
C VAL A 1 8.07 12.49 -3.13
N HIS A 2 9.04 12.29 -2.24
CA HIS A 2 9.53 10.95 -1.88
C HIS A 2 8.65 10.41 -0.76
N ILE A 3 8.09 9.22 -0.96
CA ILE A 3 7.14 8.59 -0.04
C ILE A 3 7.71 7.23 0.35
N LYS A 4 7.53 6.87 1.62
CA LYS A 4 7.87 5.56 2.18
C LYS A 4 6.61 4.90 2.71
N ASP A 5 6.34 3.67 2.30
CA ASP A 5 5.19 2.90 2.81
C ASP A 5 5.52 2.17 4.12
N SER A 6 4.55 1.41 4.64
CA SER A 6 4.70 0.64 5.87
C SER A 6 5.54 -0.63 5.74
N LEU A 7 5.89 -1.05 4.51
CA LEU A 7 6.79 -2.17 4.22
C LEU A 7 8.20 -1.67 3.84
N ASP A 8 8.51 -0.42 4.18
CA ASP A 8 9.76 0.26 3.87
C ASP A 8 10.05 0.46 2.36
N ASN A 9 9.07 0.25 1.49
CA ASN A 9 9.22 0.55 0.07
C ASN A 9 9.20 2.07 -0.15
N THR A 10 10.10 2.56 -1.00
CA THR A 10 10.17 3.98 -1.36
C THR A 10 9.78 4.20 -2.81
N PHE A 11 9.03 5.27 -3.07
CA PHE A 11 8.62 5.65 -4.42
C PHE A 11 8.42 7.18 -4.52
N VAL A 12 8.25 7.66 -5.75
CA VAL A 12 8.15 9.10 -6.04
C VAL A 12 6.91 9.38 -6.88
N THR A 13 6.19 10.44 -6.52
CA THR A 13 5.07 10.97 -7.30
C THR A 13 5.13 12.50 -7.42
N ARG A 14 4.37 13.06 -8.37
CA ARG A 14 4.13 14.50 -8.49
C ARG A 14 3.28 14.99 -7.30
N LEU A 15 3.48 16.23 -6.87
CA LEU A 15 2.78 16.80 -5.71
C LEU A 15 1.25 16.77 -5.85
N GLY A 16 0.73 17.01 -7.06
CA GLY A 16 -0.72 16.96 -7.33
C GLY A 16 -1.35 15.57 -7.14
N ASN A 17 -0.54 14.51 -7.04
CA ASN A 17 -1.01 13.14 -6.79
C ASN A 17 -0.86 12.72 -5.32
N VAL A 18 -0.60 13.65 -4.40
CA VAL A 18 -0.40 13.37 -2.97
C VAL A 18 -1.56 13.94 -2.17
N PHE A 19 -2.19 13.10 -1.34
CA PHE A 19 -3.26 13.50 -0.43
C PHE A 19 -2.95 13.04 0.99
N VAL A 20 -2.98 13.97 1.95
CA VAL A 20 -2.68 13.70 3.36
C VAL A 20 -3.93 13.20 4.07
N ILE A 21 -3.85 12.01 4.67
CA ILE A 21 -5.00 11.32 5.30
C ILE A 21 -4.86 11.13 6.81
N GLY A 22 -3.82 11.69 7.44
CA GLY A 22 -3.58 11.60 8.88
C GLY A 22 -2.09 11.57 9.24
N GLU A 23 -1.82 11.03 10.42
CA GLU A 23 -0.47 10.89 10.98
C GLU A 23 0.09 9.47 10.74
N PRO A 24 1.42 9.26 10.85
CA PRO A 24 2.03 7.95 10.73
C PRO A 24 1.36 6.93 11.68
N GLY A 25 0.82 5.84 11.11
CA GLY A 25 0.13 4.80 11.89
C GLY A 25 -1.29 5.13 12.35
N LYS A 26 -1.76 6.39 12.21
CA LYS A 26 -3.09 6.84 12.63
C LYS A 26 -3.81 7.61 11.50
N PRO A 27 -4.46 6.90 10.56
CA PRO A 27 -5.26 7.55 9.53
C PRO A 27 -6.55 8.11 10.13
N TYR A 28 -7.02 9.25 9.60
CA TYR A 28 -8.27 9.89 10.01
C TYR A 28 -9.51 9.19 9.44
N ILE A 29 -9.33 8.34 8.44
CA ILE A 29 -10.37 7.54 7.80
C ILE A 29 -10.03 6.05 7.84
N SER A 30 -11.05 5.20 7.79
CA SER A 30 -10.85 3.76 7.63
C SER A 30 -10.26 3.43 6.26
N LEU A 31 -9.19 2.64 6.24
CA LEU A 31 -8.56 2.19 5.00
C LEU A 31 -9.20 0.88 4.48
N PRO A 32 -9.34 0.70 3.15
CA PRO A 32 -9.76 -0.56 2.57
C PRO A 32 -8.80 -1.73 2.89
N LYS A 33 -9.27 -2.96 2.60
CA LYS A 33 -8.46 -4.19 2.77
C LYS A 33 -7.12 -4.05 2.06
N GLY A 34 -6.02 -4.24 2.80
CA GLY A 34 -4.66 -4.09 2.30
C GLY A 34 -3.99 -2.75 2.58
N LYS A 35 -4.68 -1.78 3.21
CA LYS A 35 -4.11 -0.51 3.71
C LYS A 35 -3.34 0.31 2.65
N GLY A 36 -3.63 0.12 1.37
CA GLY A 36 -2.93 0.79 0.26
C GLY A 36 -1.52 0.26 -0.03
N ILE A 37 -1.16 -0.92 0.49
CA ILE A 37 0.13 -1.56 0.25
C ILE A 37 0.12 -2.20 -1.14
N LYS A 38 1.06 -1.78 -2.00
CA LYS A 38 1.24 -2.37 -3.32
C LYS A 38 2.13 -3.61 -3.20
N LEU A 39 1.54 -4.78 -3.47
CA LEU A 39 2.31 -6.03 -3.60
C LEU A 39 3.03 -6.09 -4.95
N SER A 40 4.16 -6.78 -4.98
CA SER A 40 4.81 -7.19 -6.22
C SER A 40 3.94 -8.20 -6.99
N ILE A 41 4.25 -8.37 -8.27
CA ILE A 41 3.53 -9.30 -9.15
C ILE A 41 3.61 -10.74 -8.62
N SER A 42 4.77 -11.11 -8.08
CA SER A 42 4.99 -12.44 -7.48
C SER A 42 4.19 -12.62 -6.20
N GLU A 43 4.24 -11.66 -5.28
CA GLU A 43 3.46 -11.72 -4.03
C GLU A 43 1.95 -11.75 -4.28
N GLU A 44 1.46 -10.97 -5.25
CA GLU A 44 0.06 -10.97 -5.63
C GLU A 44 -0.36 -12.33 -6.22
N ARG A 45 0.49 -12.95 -7.04
CA ARG A 45 0.26 -14.31 -7.56
C ARG A 45 0.17 -15.33 -6.43
N ASP A 46 1.13 -15.31 -5.51
CA ASP A 46 1.19 -16.29 -4.43
C ASP A 46 0.01 -16.12 -3.47
N ARG A 47 -0.37 -14.87 -3.19
CA ARG A 47 -1.58 -14.56 -2.42
C ARG A 47 -2.85 -15.08 -3.09
N ARG A 48 -2.97 -14.93 -4.41
CA ARG A 48 -4.13 -15.47 -5.16
C ARG A 48 -4.16 -16.99 -5.14
N ARG A 49 -3.01 -17.65 -5.33
CA ARG A 49 -2.89 -19.11 -5.27
C ARG A 49 -3.27 -19.66 -3.89
N ALA A 50 -2.74 -19.06 -2.83
CA ALA A 50 -3.06 -19.42 -1.45
C ALA A 50 -4.56 -19.25 -1.14
N GLN A 51 -5.22 -18.24 -1.73
CA GLN A 51 -6.66 -18.04 -1.57
C GLN A 51 -7.51 -19.03 -2.40
N HIS A 52 -7.01 -19.49 -3.53
CA HIS A 52 -7.75 -20.38 -4.44
C HIS A 52 -7.62 -21.87 -4.10
N GLY A 53 -6.90 -22.23 -3.02
CA GLY A 53 -6.87 -23.59 -2.49
C GLY A 53 -6.43 -24.64 -3.52
N LEU A 54 -5.13 -24.67 -3.82
CA LEU A 54 -4.45 -25.88 -4.27
C LEU A 54 -3.51 -26.35 -3.16
#